data_AF-A0A1B6B9J7-F1
#
_entry.id   AF-A0A1B6B9J7-F1
#
_cell.length_a   1.000
_cell.length_b   1.000
_cell.length_c   1.000
_cell.angle_alpha   90.00
_cell.angle_beta   90.00
_cell.angle_gamma   90.00
#
_symmetry.space_group_name_H-M   'P 1'
#
loop_
_entity.id
_entity.type
_entity.pdbx_description
1 polymer ?
#
loop_
_entity_poly.entity_id
_entity_poly.type
_entity_poly.pdbx_seq_one_letter_code
_entity_poly.pdbx_strand_id
1 'polypeptide(L)'
;MLKKVKLKIVIAIIFAIIAGFSTFQFLGTLESEVPIVVAAHDIEAYTLLESADLKVVKIDKDEKQRFFPYAASQISELRGSIVRNAFSKEQPIQRTPDNLLMNDEKAIALNYDGKVDDAYFIPYDKRIISIEVDSTGAVAEQLKPGDFVDIIFTSSDESTGGLYSNLMLQHIQIFKIISPSSENAAQLNGNKKQYVLMATPEECLYLAVAKRNGVIDLILNPLEGDTDPLAAIHVYQLSAEPPMTDVDEIEGLISSISNDEVLSKDIKSGLIKSLEGEIDLAKAKVIIESSNIPNNVKLSIYELIDAQTPQSSSLDAFSNVENAINSSVLSDTEKDNLFRLLGNSDSIQEAQRKEDVKKILQEVNSSNLDENTKSKIRETLAVNEEGAN
;
A
#
# COMPACT_ATOMS: atom_id res chain seq x y z
N MET A 1 -58.47 70.59 -11.27
CA MET A 1 -57.41 69.72 -11.85
C MET A 1 -56.04 69.89 -11.19
N LEU A 2 -55.56 71.10 -10.88
CA LEU A 2 -54.20 71.33 -10.34
C LEU A 2 -53.84 70.52 -9.07
N LYS A 3 -54.75 70.33 -8.11
CA LYS A 3 -54.47 69.55 -6.88
C LYS A 3 -54.07 68.09 -7.18
N LYS A 4 -54.70 67.45 -8.18
CA LYS A 4 -54.39 66.07 -8.57
C LYS A 4 -53.02 65.96 -9.25
N VAL A 5 -52.62 66.98 -10.00
CA VAL A 5 -51.29 67.03 -10.65
C VAL A 5 -50.19 67.28 -9.62
N LYS A 6 -50.38 68.23 -8.69
CA LYS A 6 -49.41 68.50 -7.61
C LYS A 6 -49.16 67.28 -6.74
N LEU A 7 -50.21 66.51 -6.40
CA LEU A 7 -50.07 65.28 -5.63
C LEU A 7 -49.23 64.21 -6.35
N LYS A 8 -49.45 64.02 -7.66
CA LYS A 8 -48.66 63.06 -8.46
C LYS A 8 -47.18 63.43 -8.51
N ILE A 9 -46.84 64.73 -8.59
CA ILE A 9 -45.46 65.21 -8.57
C ILE A 9 -44.80 64.90 -7.22
N VAL A 10 -45.48 65.16 -6.10
CA VAL A 10 -44.95 64.87 -4.77
C VAL A 10 -44.67 63.37 -4.61
N ILE A 11 -45.59 62.51 -5.05
CA ILE A 11 -45.41 61.05 -4.99
C ILE A 11 -44.21 60.62 -5.85
N ALA A 12 -44.06 61.16 -7.07
CA ALA A 12 -42.94 60.83 -7.94
C ALA A 12 -41.58 61.22 -7.32
N ILE A 13 -41.51 62.37 -6.63
CA ILE A 13 -40.29 62.81 -5.92
C ILE A 13 -39.95 61.85 -4.78
N ILE A 14 -40.94 61.42 -3.99
CA ILE A 14 -40.73 60.47 -2.89
C ILE A 14 -40.19 59.14 -3.42
N PHE A 15 -40.78 58.60 -4.49
CA PHE A 15 -40.28 57.36 -5.11
C PHE A 15 -38.86 57.51 -5.67
N ALA A 16 -38.54 58.64 -6.29
CA ALA A 16 -37.19 58.92 -6.77
C ALA A 16 -36.16 58.95 -5.61
N ILE A 17 -36.53 59.55 -4.48
CA ILE A 17 -35.67 59.58 -3.28
C ILE A 17 -35.47 58.17 -2.71
N ILE A 18 -36.53 57.38 -2.60
CA ILE A 18 -36.43 56.00 -2.07
C ILE A 18 -35.58 55.12 -2.99
N ALA A 19 -35.77 55.20 -4.31
CA ALA A 19 -34.98 54.46 -5.28
C ALA A 19 -33.50 54.87 -5.24
N GLY A 20 -33.23 56.18 -5.17
CA GLY A 20 -31.87 56.71 -5.03
C GLY A 20 -31.20 56.25 -3.73
N PHE A 21 -31.90 56.34 -2.60
CA PHE A 21 -31.39 55.87 -1.30
C PHE A 21 -31.13 54.36 -1.28
N SER A 22 -32.05 53.56 -1.84
CA SER A 22 -31.89 52.10 -1.93
C SER A 22 -30.69 51.71 -2.80
N THR A 23 -30.51 52.41 -3.93
CA THR A 23 -29.36 52.18 -4.81
C THR A 23 -28.05 52.59 -4.14
N PHE A 24 -28.04 53.70 -3.40
CA PHE A 24 -26.87 54.13 -2.63
C PHE A 24 -26.50 53.12 -1.54
N GLN A 25 -27.47 52.62 -0.78
CA GLN A 25 -27.22 51.57 0.21
C GLN A 25 -26.69 50.29 -0.43
N PHE A 26 -27.27 49.89 -1.56
CA PHE A 26 -26.82 48.70 -2.31
C PHE A 26 -25.40 48.86 -2.86
N LEU A 27 -25.06 50.01 -3.41
CA LEU A 27 -23.69 50.32 -3.84
C LEU A 27 -22.71 50.32 -2.66
N GLY A 28 -23.13 50.85 -1.51
CA GLY A 28 -22.32 50.83 -0.29
C GLY A 28 -22.09 49.42 0.27
N THR A 29 -22.98 48.46 0.01
CA THR A 29 -22.77 47.05 0.36
C THR A 29 -21.84 46.31 -0.60
N LEU A 30 -21.74 46.76 -1.86
CA LEU A 30 -20.89 46.14 -2.88
C LEU A 30 -19.40 46.51 -2.76
N GLU A 31 -19.06 47.53 -1.97
CA GLU A 31 -17.68 48.04 -1.86
C GLU A 31 -16.93 47.48 -0.64
N SER A 32 -17.44 46.42 -0.02
CA SER A 32 -16.86 45.86 1.20
C SER A 32 -15.67 44.94 0.91
N GLU A 33 -14.57 45.53 0.44
CA GLU A 33 -13.29 44.83 0.31
C GLU A 33 -12.68 44.55 1.68
N VAL A 34 -12.28 43.30 1.90
CA VAL A 34 -11.57 42.86 3.10
C VAL A 34 -10.18 42.34 2.75
N PRO A 35 -9.16 42.65 3.55
CA PRO A 35 -7.83 42.10 3.35
C PRO A 35 -7.82 40.60 3.69
N ILE A 36 -7.11 39.84 2.86
CA ILE A 36 -6.69 38.47 3.10
C ILE A 36 -5.20 38.34 2.81
N VAL A 37 -4.54 37.41 3.50
CA VAL A 37 -3.14 37.08 3.25
C VAL A 37 -3.07 35.90 2.28
N VAL A 38 -2.27 36.06 1.23
CA VAL A 38 -1.96 35.04 0.22
C VAL A 38 -0.46 34.80 0.16
N ALA A 39 -0.06 33.66 -0.41
CA ALA A 39 1.35 33.36 -0.68
C ALA A 39 1.92 34.30 -1.77
N ALA A 40 3.09 34.89 -1.51
CA ALA A 40 3.75 35.80 -2.46
C ALA A 40 4.45 35.05 -3.61
N HIS A 41 4.93 33.84 -3.35
CA HIS A 41 5.49 32.87 -4.28
C HIS A 41 5.07 31.46 -3.84
N ASP A 42 5.53 30.41 -4.52
CA ASP A 42 5.32 29.04 -4.07
C ASP A 42 6.07 28.82 -2.75
N ILE A 43 5.38 28.25 -1.76
CA ILE A 43 5.91 27.97 -0.42
C ILE A 43 5.85 26.47 -0.20
N GLU A 44 7.00 25.86 0.08
CA GLU A 44 7.11 24.43 0.31
C GLU A 44 6.51 24.03 1.67
N ALA A 45 6.08 22.76 1.77
CA ALA A 45 5.73 22.16 3.05
C ALA A 45 6.92 22.23 4.02
N TYR A 46 6.62 22.26 5.32
CA TYR A 46 7.58 22.30 6.42
C TYR A 46 8.51 23.53 6.41
N THR A 47 8.06 24.63 5.80
CA THR A 47 8.80 25.90 5.76
C THR A 47 8.32 26.86 6.84
N LEU A 48 9.25 27.59 7.46
CA LEU A 48 8.93 28.66 8.40
C LEU A 48 8.48 29.91 7.61
N LEU A 49 7.26 30.40 7.85
CA LEU A 49 6.74 31.58 7.15
C LEU A 49 7.44 32.86 7.59
N GLU A 50 8.04 33.56 6.63
CA GLU A 50 8.58 34.90 6.79
C GLU A 50 7.66 35.97 6.21
N SER A 51 7.96 37.24 6.48
CA SER A 51 7.18 38.35 5.90
C SER A 51 7.37 38.49 4.40
N ALA A 52 8.46 37.96 3.83
CA ALA A 52 8.73 37.96 2.40
C ALA A 52 7.83 36.98 1.62
N ASP A 53 7.40 35.90 2.27
CA ASP A 53 6.57 34.85 1.66
C ASP A 53 5.09 35.24 1.57
N LEU A 54 4.71 36.38 2.16
CA LEU A 54 3.31 36.74 2.40
C LEU A 54 2.96 38.06 1.73
N LYS A 55 1.78 38.10 1.09
CA LYS A 55 1.22 39.28 0.44
C LYS A 55 -0.22 39.49 0.87
N VAL A 56 -0.61 40.75 1.08
CA VAL A 56 -2.02 41.09 1.36
C VAL A 56 -2.73 41.43 0.06
N VAL A 57 -3.87 40.78 -0.19
CA VAL A 57 -4.76 41.05 -1.32
C VAL A 57 -6.13 41.40 -0.75
N LYS A 58 -6.83 42.34 -1.40
CA LYS A 58 -8.19 42.70 -1.05
C LYS A 58 -9.15 41.90 -1.91
N ILE A 59 -10.12 41.26 -1.27
CA ILE A 59 -11.20 40.53 -1.96
C ILE A 59 -12.54 40.96 -1.38
N ASP A 60 -13.62 40.60 -2.07
CA ASP A 60 -14.97 40.86 -1.58
C ASP A 60 -15.23 40.09 -0.27
N LYS A 61 -15.98 40.71 0.65
CA LYS A 61 -16.31 40.12 1.95
C LYS A 61 -17.11 38.83 1.83
N ASP A 62 -18.04 38.75 0.89
CA ASP A 62 -18.87 37.57 0.68
C ASP A 62 -18.02 36.42 0.11
N GLU A 63 -17.06 36.72 -0.77
CA GLU A 63 -16.09 35.75 -1.27
C GLU A 63 -15.23 35.19 -0.13
N LYS A 64 -14.70 36.04 0.75
CA LYS A 64 -13.93 35.60 1.92
C LYS A 64 -14.76 34.67 2.79
N GLN A 65 -16.00 35.04 3.10
CA GLN A 65 -16.85 34.24 3.98
C GLN A 65 -17.23 32.89 3.37
N ARG A 66 -17.41 32.84 2.04
CA ARG A 66 -17.86 31.64 1.34
C ARG A 66 -16.73 30.66 1.03
N PHE A 67 -15.58 31.16 0.59
CA PHE A 67 -14.48 30.32 0.09
C PHE A 67 -13.29 30.24 1.04
N PHE A 68 -13.06 31.28 1.86
CA PHE A 68 -11.86 31.37 2.70
C PHE A 68 -12.19 31.82 4.13
N PRO A 69 -13.13 31.16 4.84
CA PRO A 69 -13.63 31.61 6.13
C PRO A 69 -12.52 31.73 7.20
N TYR A 70 -11.41 30.99 7.03
CA TYR A 70 -10.28 30.97 7.95
C TYR A 70 -9.03 31.70 7.43
N ALA A 71 -9.11 32.41 6.29
CA ALA A 71 -7.97 33.17 5.77
C ALA A 71 -7.52 34.24 6.78
N ALA A 72 -6.21 34.30 7.00
CA ALA A 72 -5.61 35.36 7.81
C ALA A 72 -5.86 36.72 7.16
N SER A 73 -6.05 37.76 7.99
CA SER A 73 -6.29 39.12 7.48
C SER A 73 -5.04 40.00 7.54
N GLN A 74 -4.06 39.61 8.35
CA GLN A 74 -2.82 40.33 8.56
C GLN A 74 -1.60 39.39 8.56
N ILE A 75 -0.47 39.88 8.02
CA ILE A 75 0.79 39.13 7.93
C ILE A 75 1.29 38.72 9.33
N SER A 76 1.10 39.57 10.34
CA SER A 76 1.51 39.29 11.73
C SER A 76 0.86 38.05 12.33
N GLU A 77 -0.30 37.63 11.84
CA GLU A 77 -0.98 36.42 12.31
C GLU A 77 -0.29 35.14 11.83
N LEU A 78 0.43 35.20 10.71
CA LEU A 78 1.05 34.04 10.06
C LEU A 78 2.57 34.00 10.22
N ARG A 79 3.18 35.14 10.57
CA ARG A 79 4.63 35.25 10.67
C ARG A 79 5.18 34.26 11.69
N GLY A 80 6.10 33.43 11.23
CA GLY A 80 6.76 32.41 12.02
C GLY A 80 5.92 31.16 12.26
N SER A 81 4.74 31.02 11.68
CA SER A 81 4.06 29.73 11.61
C SER A 81 4.81 28.77 10.70
N ILE A 82 4.71 27.46 10.93
CA ILE A 82 5.32 26.46 10.05
C ILE A 82 4.25 25.91 9.12
N VAL A 83 4.53 25.90 7.84
CA VAL A 83 3.66 25.35 6.80
C VAL A 83 3.64 23.83 6.91
N ARG A 84 2.46 23.20 6.89
CA ARG A 84 2.32 21.74 6.82
C ARG A 84 2.14 21.25 5.38
N ASN A 85 1.37 21.99 4.58
CA ASN A 85 1.09 21.68 3.18
C ASN A 85 1.58 22.80 2.29
N ALA A 86 2.18 22.46 1.14
CA ALA A 86 2.68 23.46 0.21
C ALA A 86 1.57 24.41 -0.27
N PHE A 87 1.92 25.68 -0.44
CA PHE A 87 1.03 26.69 -0.99
C PHE A 87 1.56 27.16 -2.34
N SER A 88 0.68 27.23 -3.34
CA SER A 88 1.02 27.88 -4.61
C SER A 88 0.96 29.39 -4.47
N LYS A 89 1.69 30.11 -5.32
CA LYS A 89 1.64 31.57 -5.42
C LYS A 89 0.19 32.06 -5.53
N GLU A 90 -0.11 33.15 -4.83
CA GLU A 90 -1.43 33.82 -4.76
C GLU A 90 -2.54 32.99 -4.09
N GLN A 91 -2.24 31.79 -3.60
CA GLN A 91 -3.19 30.99 -2.83
C GLN A 91 -3.46 31.63 -1.45
N PRO A 92 -4.73 31.78 -1.03
CA PRO A 92 -5.07 32.26 0.31
C PRO A 92 -4.61 31.29 1.40
N ILE A 93 -3.91 31.83 2.41
CA ILE A 93 -3.39 31.04 3.52
C ILE A 93 -4.44 30.98 4.62
N GLN A 94 -4.98 29.78 4.85
CA GLN A 94 -6.00 29.51 5.85
C GLN A 94 -5.35 29.10 7.18
N ARG A 95 -5.87 29.65 8.28
CA ARG A 95 -5.43 29.35 9.65
C ARG A 95 -6.06 28.06 10.17
N THR A 96 -5.84 26.97 9.45
CA THR A 96 -6.31 25.64 9.87
C THR A 96 -5.14 24.82 10.42
N PRO A 97 -5.35 23.99 11.46
CA PRO A 97 -4.32 23.11 12.01
C PRO A 97 -3.70 22.17 10.97
N ASP A 98 -4.47 21.84 9.93
CA ASP A 98 -4.02 20.96 8.84
C ASP A 98 -2.98 21.63 7.95
N ASN A 99 -3.05 22.95 7.80
CA ASN A 99 -2.18 23.70 6.89
C ASN A 99 -1.04 24.41 7.61
N LEU A 100 -1.22 24.80 8.87
CA LEU A 100 -0.27 25.58 9.63
C LEU A 100 -0.12 25.04 11.05
N LEU A 101 1.13 24.95 11.49
CA LEU A 101 1.49 24.81 12.89
C LEU A 101 1.72 26.20 13.49
N MET A 102 0.86 26.58 14.44
CA MET A 102 0.86 27.89 15.10
C MET A 102 1.13 27.73 16.61
N ASN A 103 1.55 28.81 17.28
CA ASN A 103 1.70 28.90 18.75
C ASN A 103 2.74 27.93 19.35
N ASP A 104 2.50 27.46 20.58
CA ASP A 104 3.44 26.79 21.49
C ASP A 104 4.06 25.50 20.92
N GLU A 105 3.36 24.83 19.99
CA GLU A 105 3.87 23.64 19.28
C GLU A 105 5.09 23.96 18.41
N LYS A 106 5.23 25.22 17.97
CA LYS A 106 6.37 25.69 17.16
C LYS A 106 7.69 25.52 17.90
N ALA A 107 7.74 25.76 19.21
CA ALA A 107 8.99 25.71 19.96
C ALA A 107 9.60 24.30 19.95
N ILE A 108 8.76 23.28 19.77
CA ILE A 108 9.17 21.87 19.72
C ILE A 108 9.55 21.47 18.30
N ALA A 109 8.92 22.09 17.29
CA ALA A 109 9.18 21.84 15.88
C ALA A 109 10.42 22.58 15.32
N LEU A 110 11.10 23.39 16.13
CA LEU A 110 12.32 24.08 15.75
C LEU A 110 13.55 23.44 16.41
N ASN A 111 14.59 23.22 15.62
CA ASN A 111 15.90 22.80 16.12
C ASN A 111 16.67 23.99 16.74
N TYR A 112 17.82 23.72 17.34
CA TYR A 112 18.64 24.73 18.05
C TYR A 112 19.03 25.92 17.15
N ASP A 113 19.14 25.71 15.85
CA ASP A 113 19.48 26.72 14.85
C ASP A 113 18.26 27.56 14.41
N GLY A 114 17.07 27.31 14.98
CA GLY A 114 15.84 28.00 14.64
C GLY A 114 15.24 27.60 13.29
N LYS A 115 15.70 26.49 12.70
CA LYS A 115 15.11 25.89 11.50
C LYS A 115 14.06 24.87 11.89
N VAL A 116 13.20 24.52 10.96
CA VAL A 116 12.23 23.46 11.15
C VAL A 116 12.96 22.12 11.30
N ASP A 117 12.63 21.38 12.35
CA ASP A 117 13.14 20.03 12.59
C ASP A 117 12.24 19.01 11.89
N ASP A 118 12.72 18.43 10.80
CA ASP A 118 11.99 17.41 10.03
C ASP A 118 11.55 16.24 10.93
N ALA A 119 12.32 15.93 12.00
CA ALA A 119 11.99 14.84 12.92
C ALA A 119 10.67 15.05 13.67
N TYR A 120 10.25 16.30 13.87
CA TYR A 120 8.98 16.62 14.53
C TYR A 120 7.76 16.14 13.72
N PHE A 121 7.88 16.09 12.40
CA PHE A 121 6.80 15.70 11.50
C PHE A 121 6.74 14.20 11.23
N ILE A 122 7.66 13.42 11.80
CA ILE A 122 7.70 11.97 11.67
C ILE A 122 6.92 11.35 12.84
N PRO A 123 5.82 10.61 12.58
CA PRO A 123 5.11 9.86 13.60
C PRO A 123 6.03 8.89 14.35
N TYR A 124 5.72 8.62 15.63
CA TYR A 124 6.57 7.79 16.50
C TYR A 124 6.77 6.35 15.97
N ASP A 125 5.77 5.82 15.27
CA ASP A 125 5.71 4.49 14.66
C ASP A 125 6.29 4.44 13.24
N LYS A 126 6.71 5.58 12.69
CA LYS A 126 7.26 5.69 11.34
C LYS A 126 8.71 6.17 11.36
N ARG A 127 9.42 5.89 10.27
CA ARG A 127 10.79 6.32 9.98
C ARG A 127 10.83 6.81 8.53
N ILE A 128 11.80 7.66 8.25
CA ILE A 128 12.05 8.10 6.87
C ILE A 128 13.19 7.30 6.26
N ILE A 129 13.01 6.85 5.03
CA ILE A 129 14.06 6.21 4.23
C ILE A 129 14.11 6.85 2.85
N SER A 130 15.33 6.98 2.32
CA SER A 130 15.53 7.57 1.02
C SER A 130 15.87 6.55 -0.06
N ILE A 131 15.08 6.55 -1.11
CA ILE A 131 15.24 5.70 -2.29
C ILE A 131 15.50 6.56 -3.54
N GLU A 132 16.23 5.98 -4.48
CA GLU A 132 16.45 6.59 -5.79
C GLU A 132 15.55 5.88 -6.79
N VAL A 133 14.82 6.66 -7.58
CA VAL A 133 13.91 6.14 -8.60
C VAL A 133 14.27 6.79 -9.93
N ASP A 134 14.23 6.02 -11.01
CA ASP A 134 14.47 6.54 -12.35
C ASP A 134 13.29 7.42 -12.80
N SER A 135 13.59 8.56 -13.43
CA SER A 135 12.58 9.44 -14.06
C SER A 135 11.77 8.78 -15.17
N THR A 136 12.21 7.64 -15.71
CA THR A 136 11.52 6.97 -16.82
C THR A 136 10.14 6.44 -16.44
N GLY A 137 9.85 6.27 -15.15
CA GLY A 137 8.51 5.95 -14.67
C GLY A 137 7.58 7.15 -14.84
N ALA A 138 6.53 7.02 -15.67
CA ALA A 138 5.61 8.11 -16.04
C ALA A 138 4.92 8.83 -14.85
N VAL A 139 4.88 8.18 -13.68
CA VAL A 139 4.30 8.74 -12.46
C VAL A 139 5.31 9.57 -11.64
N ALA A 140 6.60 9.20 -11.68
CA ALA A 140 7.61 9.75 -10.78
C ALA A 140 7.70 11.28 -10.88
N GLU A 141 7.55 11.85 -12.07
CA GLU A 141 7.65 13.31 -12.26
C GLU A 141 6.48 14.12 -11.72
N GLN A 142 5.33 13.47 -11.46
CA GLN A 142 4.11 14.14 -10.99
C GLN A 142 3.90 14.01 -9.48
N LEU A 143 4.66 13.14 -8.82
CA LEU A 143 4.58 12.91 -7.38
C LEU A 143 4.92 14.18 -6.60
N LYS A 144 4.19 14.40 -5.50
CA LYS A 144 4.37 15.50 -4.57
C LYS A 144 4.55 14.98 -3.14
N PRO A 145 5.20 15.75 -2.25
CA PRO A 145 5.17 15.46 -0.82
C PRO A 145 3.73 15.34 -0.33
N GLY A 146 3.45 14.31 0.45
CA GLY A 146 2.11 13.98 0.95
C GLY A 146 1.37 12.92 0.13
N ASP A 147 1.77 12.65 -1.11
CA ASP A 147 1.16 11.59 -1.93
C ASP A 147 1.44 10.20 -1.35
N PHE A 148 0.52 9.26 -1.58
CA PHE A 148 0.69 7.86 -1.23
C PHE A 148 1.11 7.06 -2.45
N VAL A 149 2.07 6.16 -2.29
CA VAL A 149 2.58 5.32 -3.38
C VAL A 149 2.68 3.86 -2.98
N ASP A 150 2.51 3.00 -3.98
CA ASP A 150 2.90 1.62 -3.90
C ASP A 150 4.29 1.43 -4.52
N ILE A 151 5.00 0.43 -4.03
CA ILE A 151 6.41 0.20 -4.33
C ILE A 151 6.55 -1.14 -5.03
N ILE A 152 6.97 -1.09 -6.29
CA ILE A 152 7.35 -2.27 -7.05
C ILE A 152 8.85 -2.48 -6.92
N PHE A 153 9.23 -3.72 -6.65
CA PHE A 153 10.61 -4.17 -6.69
C PHE A 153 10.81 -5.11 -7.88
N THR A 154 11.73 -4.76 -8.76
CA THR A 154 12.15 -5.59 -9.89
C THR A 154 13.60 -6.03 -9.71
N SER A 155 13.87 -7.33 -9.83
CA SER A 155 15.22 -7.87 -9.79
C SER A 155 15.39 -9.00 -10.80
N SER A 156 16.64 -9.27 -11.16
CA SER A 156 17.02 -10.38 -12.03
C SER A 156 17.46 -11.55 -11.18
N ASP A 157 16.85 -12.72 -11.38
CA ASP A 157 17.32 -13.95 -10.79
C ASP A 157 18.48 -14.50 -11.64
N GLU A 158 19.68 -14.56 -11.07
CA GLU A 158 20.88 -15.06 -11.75
C GLU A 158 20.75 -16.52 -12.15
N SER A 159 19.93 -17.31 -11.46
CA SER A 159 19.79 -18.75 -11.69
C SER A 159 18.92 -19.09 -12.89
N THR A 160 17.83 -18.34 -13.08
CA THR A 160 16.89 -18.51 -14.20
C THR A 160 17.17 -17.54 -15.35
N GLY A 161 17.96 -16.49 -15.11
CA GLY A 161 18.13 -15.36 -16.03
C GLY A 161 16.85 -14.54 -16.23
N GLY A 162 15.79 -14.84 -15.47
CA GLY A 162 14.51 -14.18 -15.55
C GLY A 162 14.47 -12.88 -14.74
N LEU A 163 13.66 -11.93 -15.20
CA LEU A 163 13.28 -10.77 -14.41
C LEU A 163 12.02 -11.11 -13.60
N TYR A 164 12.04 -10.85 -12.31
CA TYR A 164 10.85 -10.93 -11.47
C TYR A 164 10.53 -9.55 -10.89
N SER A 165 9.24 -9.25 -10.80
CA SER A 165 8.74 -7.98 -10.30
C SER A 165 7.62 -8.24 -9.31
N ASN A 166 7.73 -7.70 -8.10
CA ASN A 166 6.74 -7.87 -7.06
C ASN A 166 6.33 -6.51 -6.47
N LEU A 167 5.04 -6.38 -6.15
CA LEU A 167 4.55 -5.32 -5.29
C LEU A 167 5.04 -5.58 -3.87
N MET A 168 6.02 -4.80 -3.42
CA MET A 168 6.70 -5.05 -2.16
C MET A 168 6.00 -4.37 -0.99
N LEU A 169 5.55 -3.13 -1.19
CA LEU A 169 4.87 -2.31 -0.19
C LEU A 169 3.75 -1.52 -0.85
N GLN A 170 2.72 -1.20 -0.09
CA GLN A 170 1.58 -0.41 -0.53
C GLN A 170 1.33 0.77 0.39
N HIS A 171 0.68 1.81 -0.14
CA HIS A 171 0.16 2.93 0.63
C HIS A 171 1.23 3.63 1.50
N ILE A 172 2.43 3.81 0.94
CA ILE A 172 3.55 4.47 1.60
C ILE A 172 3.53 5.97 1.28
N GLN A 173 3.56 6.81 2.30
CA GLN A 173 3.53 8.26 2.11
C GLN A 173 4.89 8.82 1.69
N ILE A 174 4.90 9.72 0.72
CA ILE A 174 6.09 10.51 0.35
C ILE A 174 6.24 11.66 1.36
N PHE A 175 7.33 11.65 2.11
CA PHE A 175 7.67 12.72 3.04
C PHE A 175 8.28 13.93 2.34
N LYS A 176 9.25 13.70 1.44
CA LYS A 176 9.99 14.75 0.74
C LYS A 176 10.55 14.25 -0.58
N ILE A 177 10.70 15.16 -1.54
CA ILE A 177 11.36 14.88 -2.81
C ILE A 177 12.62 15.74 -2.89
N ILE A 178 13.76 15.10 -3.13
CA ILE A 178 15.06 15.74 -3.29
C ILE A 178 15.40 15.66 -4.78
N SER A 179 15.31 16.81 -5.46
CA SER A 179 15.76 16.93 -6.84
C SER A 179 17.22 17.38 -6.86
N PRO A 180 18.09 16.77 -7.69
CA PRO A 180 19.45 17.26 -7.84
C PRO A 180 19.42 18.71 -8.37
N SER A 181 20.17 19.60 -7.72
CA SER A 181 20.32 20.97 -8.20
C SER A 181 20.94 20.98 -9.60
N SER A 182 20.55 21.93 -10.44
CA SER A 182 21.00 22.04 -11.84
C SER A 182 22.52 22.13 -12.01
N GLU A 183 23.25 22.53 -10.96
CA GLU A 183 24.71 22.58 -10.95
C GLU A 183 25.37 21.19 -10.79
N ASN A 184 24.69 20.22 -10.17
CA ASN A 184 25.19 18.85 -9.97
C ASN A 184 24.55 17.82 -10.91
N ALA A 185 23.52 18.20 -11.67
CA ALA A 185 22.84 17.34 -12.63
C ALA A 185 23.76 16.83 -13.76
N ALA A 186 24.86 17.53 -14.06
CA ALA A 186 25.82 17.12 -15.08
C ALA A 186 26.78 15.99 -14.64
N GLN A 187 26.92 15.74 -13.33
CA GLN A 187 27.77 14.66 -12.80
C GLN A 187 27.00 13.39 -12.45
N LEU A 188 25.68 13.49 -12.29
CA LEU A 188 24.80 12.33 -12.15
C LEU A 188 24.31 11.94 -13.55
N ASN A 189 24.92 10.90 -14.13
CA ASN A 189 24.50 10.30 -15.40
C ASN A 189 23.11 9.64 -15.27
N GLY A 190 22.06 10.45 -15.18
CA GLY A 190 20.69 9.99 -15.14
C GLY A 190 19.79 10.99 -14.42
N ASN A 191 18.62 11.19 -14.99
CA ASN A 191 17.50 11.95 -14.42
C ASN A 191 16.92 11.23 -13.16
N LYS A 192 17.76 10.76 -12.23
CA LYS A 192 17.30 10.06 -11.03
C LYS A 192 16.80 11.09 -10.02
N LYS A 193 15.59 10.87 -9.52
CA LYS A 193 15.01 11.64 -8.41
C LYS A 193 15.12 10.82 -7.14
N GLN A 194 15.39 11.52 -6.04
CA GLN A 194 15.50 10.90 -4.73
C GLN A 194 14.21 11.18 -3.95
N TYR A 195 13.50 10.12 -3.58
CA TYR A 195 12.28 10.19 -2.80
C TYR A 195 12.59 9.80 -1.36
N VAL A 196 12.05 10.56 -0.42
CA VAL A 196 12.10 10.27 1.02
C VAL A 196 10.71 9.78 1.40
N LEU A 197 10.63 8.51 1.81
CA LEU A 197 9.39 7.82 2.11
C LEU A 197 9.22 7.65 3.62
N MET A 198 7.98 7.75 4.11
CA MET A 198 7.60 7.51 5.49
C MET A 198 7.02 6.11 5.64
N ALA A 199 7.75 5.23 6.31
CA ALA A 199 7.42 3.81 6.43
C ALA A 199 7.67 3.31 7.86
N THR A 200 7.10 2.17 8.25
CA THR A 200 7.39 1.54 9.55
C THR A 200 8.86 1.09 9.62
N PRO A 201 9.43 0.84 10.81
CA PRO A 201 10.78 0.32 10.93
C PRO A 201 11.02 -0.98 10.14
N GLU A 202 10.02 -1.86 10.08
CA GLU A 202 10.09 -3.12 9.34
C GLU A 202 10.07 -2.88 7.82
N GLU A 203 9.17 -2.02 7.33
CA GLU A 203 9.10 -1.61 5.93
C GLU A 203 10.40 -0.93 5.46
N CYS A 204 11.01 -0.12 6.33
CA CYS A 204 12.32 0.49 6.06
C CYS A 204 13.43 -0.56 5.86
N LEU A 205 13.39 -1.66 6.60
CA LEU A 205 14.36 -2.75 6.44
C LEU A 205 14.19 -3.43 5.08
N TYR A 206 12.95 -3.71 4.67
CA TYR A 206 12.66 -4.26 3.34
C TYR A 206 13.14 -3.33 2.22
N LEU A 207 12.85 -2.03 2.32
CA LEU A 207 13.31 -1.02 1.37
C LEU A 207 14.84 -0.92 1.31
N ALA A 208 15.53 -1.01 2.45
CA ALA A 208 16.99 -0.96 2.50
C ALA A 208 17.64 -2.16 1.80
N VAL A 209 17.02 -3.35 1.88
CA VAL A 209 17.47 -4.55 1.16
C VAL A 209 17.14 -4.44 -0.32
N ALA A 210 15.90 -4.06 -0.67
CA ALA A 210 15.46 -3.88 -2.04
C ALA A 210 16.34 -2.88 -2.81
N LYS A 211 16.67 -1.74 -2.19
CA LYS A 211 17.54 -0.71 -2.77
C LYS A 211 18.91 -1.25 -3.20
N ARG A 212 19.42 -2.31 -2.57
CA ARG A 212 20.72 -2.90 -2.87
C ARG A 212 20.65 -4.01 -3.92
N ASN A 213 19.49 -4.64 -4.09
CA ASN A 213 19.35 -5.90 -4.81
C ASN A 213 18.50 -5.79 -6.09
N GLY A 214 18.04 -4.60 -6.46
CA GLY A 214 17.24 -4.42 -7.67
C GLY A 214 16.83 -2.97 -7.94
N VAL A 215 15.85 -2.82 -8.83
CA VAL A 215 15.26 -1.55 -9.25
C VAL A 215 13.94 -1.36 -8.53
N ILE A 216 13.70 -0.14 -8.05
CA ILE A 216 12.46 0.23 -7.37
C ILE A 216 11.70 1.22 -8.25
N ASP A 217 10.43 0.92 -8.50
CA ASP A 217 9.49 1.79 -9.19
C ASP A 217 8.34 2.19 -8.25
N LEU A 218 7.78 3.38 -8.47
CA LEU A 218 6.69 3.93 -7.67
C LEU A 218 5.41 4.02 -8.50
N ILE A 219 4.30 3.59 -7.91
CA ILE A 219 2.95 3.76 -8.45
C ILE A 219 2.18 4.70 -7.53
N LEU A 220 1.48 5.69 -8.09
CA LEU A 220 0.61 6.56 -7.30
C LEU A 220 -0.62 5.79 -6.83
N ASN A 221 -0.81 5.73 -5.52
CA ASN A 221 -1.97 5.13 -4.87
C ASN A 221 -3.03 6.22 -4.60
N PRO A 222 -4.33 5.96 -4.86
CA PRO A 222 -5.39 6.88 -4.47
C PRO A 222 -5.39 7.17 -2.95
N LEU A 223 -5.92 8.34 -2.57
CA LEU A 223 -5.96 8.80 -1.17
C LEU A 223 -6.72 7.83 -0.24
N GLU A 224 -7.73 7.14 -0.76
CA GLU A 224 -8.54 6.14 -0.06
C GLU A 224 -8.30 4.72 -0.60
N GLY A 225 -7.10 4.43 -1.12
CA GLY A 225 -6.78 3.09 -1.60
C GLY A 225 -6.70 2.08 -0.47
N ASP A 226 -7.45 0.98 -0.59
CA ASP A 226 -7.30 -0.17 0.30
C ASP A 226 -5.93 -0.84 0.08
N THR A 227 -5.45 -1.51 1.12
CA THR A 227 -4.26 -2.37 1.02
C THR A 227 -4.71 -3.76 0.60
N ASP A 228 -4.57 -4.06 -0.69
CA ASP A 228 -4.85 -5.39 -1.21
C ASP A 228 -3.73 -6.36 -0.79
N PRO A 229 -4.03 -7.64 -0.49
CA PRO A 229 -3.01 -8.61 -0.16
C PRO A 229 -1.95 -8.70 -1.27
N LEU A 230 -0.69 -8.48 -0.90
CA LEU A 230 0.45 -8.42 -1.81
C LEU A 230 0.56 -9.74 -2.62
N ALA A 231 0.30 -9.67 -3.91
CA ALA A 231 0.46 -10.79 -4.83
C ALA A 231 1.81 -10.67 -5.56
N ALA A 232 2.64 -11.70 -5.43
CA ALA A 232 3.86 -11.82 -6.23
C ALA A 232 3.52 -12.25 -7.66
N ILE A 233 3.93 -11.44 -8.65
CA ILE A 233 3.79 -11.78 -10.07
C ILE A 233 5.16 -12.21 -10.60
N HIS A 234 5.30 -13.49 -10.91
CA HIS A 234 6.47 -13.98 -11.62
C HIS A 234 6.35 -13.66 -13.11
N VAL A 235 7.09 -12.65 -13.58
CA VAL A 235 7.07 -12.21 -14.99
C VAL A 235 8.00 -13.08 -15.84
N TYR A 236 7.75 -14.38 -15.91
CA TYR A 236 8.50 -15.27 -16.82
C TYR A 236 7.96 -15.27 -18.26
N GLN A 237 6.80 -14.64 -18.54
CA GLN A 237 6.05 -14.88 -19.76
C GLN A 237 5.90 -13.71 -20.75
N LEU A 238 6.49 -12.54 -20.51
CA LEU A 238 6.36 -11.42 -21.45
C LEU A 238 7.41 -11.41 -22.57
N SER A 239 8.43 -12.27 -22.51
CA SER A 239 9.51 -12.33 -23.52
C SER A 239 9.82 -13.73 -24.06
N ALA A 240 9.08 -14.76 -23.67
CA ALA A 240 9.27 -16.09 -24.23
C ALA A 240 8.46 -16.21 -25.53
N GLU A 241 9.15 -16.53 -26.63
CA GLU A 241 8.51 -17.16 -27.79
C GLU A 241 7.62 -18.33 -27.31
N PRO A 242 6.48 -18.59 -27.98
CA PRO A 242 5.49 -19.55 -27.48
C PRO A 242 6.17 -20.89 -27.15
N PRO A 243 5.83 -21.53 -26.01
CA PRO A 243 6.40 -22.80 -25.65
C PRO A 243 6.15 -23.80 -26.78
N MET A 244 7.21 -24.50 -27.18
CA MET A 244 7.20 -25.54 -28.20
C MET A 244 6.01 -26.47 -27.93
N THR A 245 5.01 -26.36 -28.79
CA THR A 245 3.72 -27.06 -28.72
C THR A 245 3.74 -28.26 -29.66
N ASP A 246 4.91 -28.80 -29.97
CA ASP A 246 5.03 -29.98 -30.81
C ASP A 246 5.18 -31.23 -29.91
N VAL A 247 4.05 -31.90 -29.69
CA VAL A 247 3.94 -33.14 -28.93
C VAL A 247 4.92 -34.20 -29.46
N ASP A 248 5.26 -34.13 -30.76
CA ASP A 248 6.21 -35.01 -31.44
C ASP A 248 7.64 -34.91 -30.87
N GLU A 249 8.05 -33.74 -30.35
CA GLU A 249 9.38 -33.54 -29.76
C GLU A 249 9.47 -34.13 -28.33
N ILE A 250 8.36 -34.09 -27.58
CA ILE A 250 8.24 -34.73 -26.26
C ILE A 250 8.24 -36.25 -26.38
N GLU A 251 7.56 -36.81 -27.39
CA GLU A 251 7.64 -38.25 -27.70
C GLU A 251 9.06 -38.69 -28.10
N GLY A 252 9.78 -37.83 -28.83
CA GLY A 252 11.20 -38.02 -29.17
C GLY A 252 12.11 -38.10 -27.94
N LEU A 253 11.90 -37.22 -26.96
CA LEU A 253 12.66 -37.24 -25.70
C LEU A 253 12.33 -38.47 -24.85
N ILE A 254 11.04 -38.81 -24.69
CA ILE A 254 10.59 -39.96 -23.90
C ILE A 254 11.04 -41.30 -24.53
N SER A 255 11.12 -41.39 -25.86
CA SER A 255 11.63 -42.57 -26.55
C SER A 255 13.14 -42.74 -26.40
N SER A 256 13.91 -41.65 -26.28
CA SER A 256 15.37 -41.68 -26.09
C SER A 256 15.82 -42.15 -24.68
N ILE A 257 14.95 -42.04 -23.68
CA ILE A 257 15.28 -42.29 -22.26
C ILE A 257 15.09 -43.76 -21.86
N SER A 258 14.40 -44.58 -22.65
CA SER A 258 14.01 -45.93 -22.23
C SER A 258 14.33 -47.01 -23.27
N ASN A 259 15.56 -47.55 -23.19
CA ASN A 259 15.95 -48.80 -23.87
C ASN A 259 15.64 -50.06 -23.03
N ASP A 260 15.07 -49.90 -21.82
CA ASP A 260 14.77 -51.01 -20.92
C ASP A 260 13.30 -51.42 -21.06
N GLU A 261 13.08 -52.54 -21.75
CA GLU A 261 11.78 -52.94 -22.31
C GLU A 261 10.69 -53.13 -21.24
N VAL A 262 11.08 -53.42 -20.00
CA VAL A 262 10.18 -53.79 -18.89
C VAL A 262 9.76 -52.58 -18.03
N LEU A 263 10.57 -51.54 -17.91
CA LEU A 263 10.19 -50.32 -17.17
C LEU A 263 9.39 -49.33 -18.03
N SER A 264 9.43 -49.48 -19.36
CA SER A 264 8.98 -48.47 -20.30
C SER A 264 7.46 -48.34 -20.40
N LYS A 265 6.70 -49.43 -20.25
CA LYS A 265 5.28 -49.41 -20.66
C LYS A 265 4.36 -48.77 -19.62
N ASP A 266 4.55 -49.10 -18.35
CA ASP A 266 3.71 -48.59 -17.26
C ASP A 266 4.06 -47.14 -16.93
N ILE A 267 5.35 -46.78 -16.94
CA ILE A 267 5.82 -45.41 -16.72
C ILE A 267 5.43 -44.50 -17.90
N LYS A 268 5.55 -44.95 -19.15
CA LYS A 268 5.09 -44.16 -20.31
C LYS A 268 3.58 -43.97 -20.29
N SER A 269 2.79 -45.01 -20.01
CA SER A 269 1.33 -44.84 -19.95
C SER A 269 0.89 -43.96 -18.78
N GLY A 270 1.60 -44.00 -17.65
CA GLY A 270 1.35 -43.13 -16.50
C GLY A 270 1.70 -41.67 -16.76
N LEU A 271 2.84 -41.39 -17.41
CA LEU A 271 3.23 -40.03 -17.77
C LEU A 271 2.31 -39.42 -18.85
N ILE A 272 1.95 -40.19 -19.87
CA ILE A 272 1.05 -39.73 -20.94
C ILE A 272 -0.33 -39.42 -20.35
N LYS A 273 -0.91 -40.30 -19.53
CA LYS A 273 -2.20 -40.04 -18.86
C LYS A 273 -2.15 -38.88 -17.87
N SER A 274 -1.00 -38.64 -17.23
CA SER A 274 -0.82 -37.48 -16.35
C SER A 274 -0.75 -36.17 -17.15
N LEU A 275 -0.11 -36.19 -18.32
CA LEU A 275 -0.04 -35.02 -19.23
C LEU A 275 -1.39 -34.76 -19.92
N GLU A 276 -2.22 -35.79 -20.10
CA GLU A 276 -3.61 -35.67 -20.57
C GLU A 276 -4.60 -35.27 -19.45
N GLY A 277 -4.14 -35.11 -18.20
CA GLY A 277 -4.95 -34.68 -17.05
C GLY A 277 -5.80 -35.76 -16.39
N GLU A 278 -5.58 -37.04 -16.73
CA GLU A 278 -6.34 -38.18 -16.16
C GLU A 278 -5.80 -38.67 -14.80
N ILE A 279 -4.57 -38.28 -14.41
CA ILE A 279 -3.93 -38.73 -13.17
C ILE A 279 -3.63 -37.52 -12.27
N ASP A 280 -3.98 -37.67 -11.00
CA ASP A 280 -3.65 -36.74 -9.91
C ASP A 280 -2.13 -36.46 -9.85
N LEU A 281 -1.76 -35.17 -9.89
CA LEU A 281 -0.38 -34.67 -9.87
C LEU A 281 0.45 -35.27 -8.72
N ALA A 282 -0.17 -35.50 -7.56
CA ALA A 282 0.49 -36.07 -6.40
C ALA A 282 0.94 -37.52 -6.67
N LYS A 283 0.12 -38.31 -7.39
CA LYS A 283 0.47 -39.68 -7.79
C LYS A 283 1.58 -39.68 -8.84
N ALA A 284 1.56 -38.73 -9.78
CA ALA A 284 2.63 -38.59 -10.77
C ALA A 284 3.97 -38.30 -10.11
N LYS A 285 4.01 -37.37 -9.14
CA LYS A 285 5.25 -37.05 -8.39
C LYS A 285 5.78 -38.27 -7.62
N VAL A 286 4.93 -39.05 -6.96
CA VAL A 286 5.33 -40.29 -6.24
C VAL A 286 5.88 -41.37 -7.18
N ILE A 287 5.28 -41.53 -8.36
CA ILE A 287 5.77 -42.48 -9.38
C ILE A 287 7.16 -42.04 -9.88
N ILE A 288 7.37 -40.74 -10.11
CA ILE A 288 8.67 -40.21 -10.53
C ILE A 288 9.72 -40.38 -9.44
N GLU A 289 9.38 -40.11 -8.18
CA GLU A 289 10.33 -40.27 -7.07
C GLU A 289 10.77 -41.72 -6.88
N SER A 290 9.84 -42.66 -6.98
CA SER A 290 10.09 -44.10 -6.83
C SER A 290 10.75 -44.75 -8.05
N SER A 291 10.80 -44.05 -9.19
CA SER A 291 11.46 -44.54 -10.40
C SER A 291 12.98 -44.33 -10.37
N ASN A 292 13.73 -45.26 -10.99
CA ASN A 292 15.20 -45.19 -11.10
C ASN A 292 15.64 -44.29 -12.28
N ILE A 293 14.98 -43.13 -12.43
CA ILE A 293 15.26 -42.16 -13.49
C ILE A 293 16.39 -41.22 -13.03
N PRO A 294 17.33 -40.82 -13.91
CA PRO A 294 18.36 -39.83 -13.58
C PRO A 294 17.77 -38.50 -13.08
N ASN A 295 18.39 -37.88 -12.06
CA ASN A 295 17.86 -36.68 -11.40
C ASN A 295 17.64 -35.49 -12.34
N ASN A 296 18.47 -35.33 -13.37
CA ASN A 296 18.30 -34.28 -14.38
C ASN A 296 17.02 -34.46 -15.19
N VAL A 297 16.59 -35.71 -15.43
CA VAL A 297 15.32 -36.00 -16.11
C VAL A 297 14.13 -35.83 -15.16
N LYS A 298 14.29 -36.19 -13.87
CA LYS A 298 13.25 -35.92 -12.85
C LYS A 298 12.94 -34.42 -12.75
N LEU A 299 13.97 -33.57 -12.76
CA LEU A 299 13.83 -32.12 -12.69
C LEU A 299 13.02 -31.57 -13.88
N SER A 300 13.35 -31.97 -15.10
CA SER A 300 12.63 -31.54 -16.30
C SER A 300 11.17 -32.02 -16.34
N ILE A 301 10.88 -33.19 -15.76
CA ILE A 301 9.49 -33.68 -15.64
C ILE A 301 8.73 -32.87 -14.59
N TYR A 302 9.34 -32.47 -13.48
CA TYR A 302 8.69 -31.60 -12.49
C TYR A 302 8.40 -30.21 -13.03
N GLU A 303 9.32 -29.62 -13.80
CA GLU A 303 9.12 -28.34 -14.47
C GLU A 303 7.94 -28.37 -15.45
N LEU A 304 7.80 -29.46 -16.21
CA LEU A 304 6.65 -29.66 -17.12
C LEU A 304 5.32 -29.85 -16.38
N ILE A 305 5.35 -30.52 -15.23
CA ILE A 305 4.16 -30.75 -14.40
C ILE A 305 3.70 -29.44 -13.74
N ASP A 306 4.62 -28.65 -13.18
CA ASP A 306 4.29 -27.40 -12.49
C ASP A 306 3.86 -26.29 -13.49
N ALA A 307 4.26 -26.37 -14.76
CA ALA A 307 3.84 -25.46 -15.82
C ALA A 307 2.38 -25.65 -16.31
N GLN A 308 1.74 -26.79 -16.01
CA GLN A 308 0.38 -27.15 -16.48
C GLN A 308 -0.72 -26.95 -15.42
N THR A 309 -0.38 -26.62 -14.17
CA THR A 309 -1.38 -26.46 -13.09
C THR A 309 -2.09 -25.09 -13.13
N PRO A 310 -3.43 -25.02 -13.22
CA PRO A 310 -4.17 -23.80 -12.87
C PRO A 310 -4.21 -23.65 -11.35
N GLN A 311 -4.00 -22.43 -10.84
CA GLN A 311 -4.09 -22.12 -9.41
C GLN A 311 -5.52 -22.36 -8.89
N SER A 312 -5.76 -23.49 -8.23
CA SER A 312 -6.93 -23.70 -7.37
C SER A 312 -6.58 -23.34 -5.93
N SER A 313 -7.42 -22.53 -5.28
CA SER A 313 -7.32 -22.08 -3.89
C SER A 313 -7.04 -23.21 -2.89
N SER A 314 -6.14 -22.94 -1.95
CA SER A 314 -5.55 -23.86 -0.97
C SER A 314 -6.52 -24.61 -0.04
N LEU A 315 -7.81 -24.24 -0.01
CA LEU A 315 -8.80 -24.88 0.85
C LEU A 315 -9.31 -26.23 0.29
N ASP A 316 -9.37 -26.37 -1.04
CA ASP A 316 -9.83 -27.61 -1.68
C ASP A 316 -8.74 -28.68 -1.71
N ALA A 317 -7.47 -28.26 -1.69
CA ALA A 317 -6.31 -29.15 -1.68
C ALA A 317 -6.23 -29.99 -0.40
N PHE A 318 -6.54 -29.41 0.76
CA PHE A 318 -6.46 -30.12 2.04
C PHE A 318 -7.57 -31.17 2.20
N SER A 319 -8.80 -30.84 1.79
CA SER A 319 -9.92 -31.79 1.82
C SER A 319 -9.70 -32.96 0.86
N ASN A 320 -9.09 -32.71 -0.30
CA ASN A 320 -8.76 -33.76 -1.26
C ASN A 320 -7.61 -34.66 -0.79
N VAL A 321 -6.60 -34.11 -0.11
CA VAL A 321 -5.49 -34.88 0.49
C VAL A 321 -5.99 -35.73 1.67
N GLU A 322 -6.85 -35.19 2.53
CA GLU A 322 -7.43 -35.93 3.65
C GLU A 322 -8.32 -37.09 3.16
N ASN A 323 -9.16 -36.85 2.14
CA ASN A 323 -9.98 -37.89 1.52
C ASN A 323 -9.14 -38.98 0.83
N ALA A 324 -8.00 -38.61 0.24
CA ALA A 324 -7.08 -39.56 -0.38
C ALA A 324 -6.31 -40.42 0.65
N ILE A 325 -5.88 -39.84 1.76
CA ILE A 325 -5.22 -40.59 2.85
C ILE A 325 -6.22 -41.54 3.50
N ASN A 326 -7.45 -41.07 3.74
CA ASN A 326 -8.50 -41.87 4.38
C ASN A 326 -8.97 -43.05 3.50
N SER A 327 -9.01 -42.86 2.17
CA SER A 327 -9.36 -43.92 1.20
C SER A 327 -8.22 -44.89 0.85
N SER A 328 -7.00 -44.66 1.34
CA SER A 328 -5.86 -45.55 1.09
C SER A 328 -5.87 -46.83 1.95
N VAL A 329 -5.17 -47.87 1.48
CA VAL A 329 -5.02 -49.20 2.14
C VAL A 329 -3.99 -49.17 3.28
N LEU A 330 -3.47 -47.99 3.64
CA LEU A 330 -2.51 -47.82 4.73
C LEU A 330 -3.11 -48.25 6.07
N SER A 331 -2.28 -48.79 6.95
CA SER A 331 -2.69 -49.06 8.32
C SER A 331 -2.96 -47.74 9.06
N ASP A 332 -3.83 -47.77 10.07
CA ASP A 332 -4.22 -46.56 10.81
C ASP A 332 -3.01 -45.85 11.43
N THR A 333 -1.97 -46.61 11.80
CA THR A 333 -0.71 -46.07 12.34
C THR A 333 0.11 -45.31 11.29
N GLU A 334 0.07 -45.72 10.02
CA GLU A 334 0.76 -45.04 8.92
C GLU A 334 0.02 -43.77 8.51
N LYS A 335 -1.32 -43.79 8.53
CA LYS A 335 -2.16 -42.60 8.30
C LYS A 335 -1.90 -41.53 9.35
N ASP A 336 -1.87 -41.92 10.63
CA ASP A 336 -1.57 -41.01 11.74
C ASP A 336 -0.17 -40.38 11.64
N ASN A 337 0.83 -41.15 11.22
CA ASN A 337 2.18 -40.61 11.02
C ASN A 337 2.24 -39.62 9.85
N LEU A 338 1.46 -39.84 8.78
CA LEU A 338 1.36 -38.90 7.65
C LEU A 338 0.68 -37.59 8.06
N PHE A 339 -0.42 -37.67 8.82
CA PHE A 339 -1.10 -36.48 9.33
C PHE A 339 -0.22 -35.69 10.30
N ARG A 340 0.62 -36.35 11.10
CA ARG A 340 1.61 -35.69 11.97
C ARG A 340 2.71 -34.99 11.20
N LEU A 341 3.18 -35.56 10.09
CA LEU A 341 4.20 -34.92 9.24
C LEU A 341 3.67 -33.69 8.50
N LEU A 342 2.39 -33.73 8.07
CA LEU A 342 1.72 -32.58 7.42
C LEU A 342 1.35 -31.46 8.41
N GLY A 343 1.36 -31.74 9.72
CA GLY A 343 0.96 -30.82 10.78
C GLY A 343 2.07 -29.99 11.42
N ASN A 344 3.34 -30.16 11.06
CA ASN A 344 4.45 -29.40 11.66
C ASN A 344 4.66 -28.03 10.98
N SER A 345 3.82 -27.06 11.35
CA SER A 345 4.17 -25.63 11.33
C SER A 345 3.95 -25.06 12.72
N ASP A 346 4.96 -25.19 13.58
CA ASP A 346 4.83 -24.98 15.03
C ASP A 346 4.46 -23.53 15.44
N SER A 347 4.57 -22.53 14.56
CA SER A 347 4.19 -21.15 14.88
C SER A 347 2.70 -20.84 14.69
N ILE A 348 1.97 -21.61 13.87
CA ILE A 348 0.55 -21.35 13.56
C ILE A 348 -0.36 -22.09 14.54
N GLN A 349 -0.01 -23.33 14.92
CA GLN A 349 -0.81 -24.10 15.87
C GLN A 349 -0.76 -23.53 17.29
N GLU A 350 0.35 -22.91 17.69
CA GLU A 350 0.48 -22.35 19.04
C GLU A 350 -0.35 -21.08 19.25
N ALA A 351 -0.44 -20.23 18.23
CA ALA A 351 -1.30 -19.05 18.24
C ALA A 351 -2.79 -19.43 18.24
N GLN A 352 -3.16 -20.42 17.42
CA GLN A 352 -4.54 -20.92 17.35
C GLN A 352 -4.97 -21.59 18.68
N ARG A 353 -4.07 -22.34 19.32
CA ARG A 353 -4.32 -22.95 20.64
C ARG A 353 -4.60 -21.90 21.72
N LYS A 354 -3.88 -20.78 21.72
CA LYS A 354 -4.07 -19.68 22.70
C LYS A 354 -5.41 -18.98 22.50
N GLU A 355 -5.81 -18.76 21.24
CA GLU A 355 -7.12 -18.21 20.88
C GLU A 355 -8.28 -19.14 21.31
N ASP A 356 -8.14 -20.44 21.04
CA ASP A 356 -9.15 -21.45 21.36
C ASP A 356 -9.30 -21.66 22.87
N VAL A 357 -8.20 -21.67 23.63
CA VAL A 357 -8.24 -21.75 25.10
C VAL A 357 -8.96 -20.53 25.69
N LYS A 358 -8.71 -19.33 25.16
CA LYS A 358 -9.39 -18.10 25.59
C LYS A 358 -10.89 -18.13 25.32
N LYS A 359 -11.28 -18.66 24.15
CA LYS A 359 -12.69 -18.82 23.77
C LYS A 359 -13.40 -19.85 24.66
N ILE A 360 -12.77 -20.99 24.94
CA ILE A 360 -13.30 -22.01 25.85
C ILE A 360 -13.47 -21.45 27.27
N LEU A 361 -12.51 -20.68 27.78
CA LEU A 361 -12.64 -20.04 29.09
C LEU A 361 -13.81 -19.04 29.14
N GLN A 362 -14.04 -18.29 28.06
CA GLN A 362 -15.16 -17.36 27.96
C GLN A 362 -16.51 -18.10 27.93
N GLU A 363 -16.60 -19.20 27.19
CA GLU A 363 -17.80 -20.05 27.16
C GLU A 363 -18.08 -20.72 28.51
N VAL A 364 -17.05 -21.27 29.17
CA VAL A 364 -17.17 -21.87 30.52
C VAL A 364 -17.67 -20.85 31.55
N ASN A 365 -17.19 -19.60 31.48
CA ASN A 365 -17.63 -18.53 32.37
C ASN A 365 -19.11 -18.15 32.14
N SER A 366 -19.58 -18.21 30.90
CA SER A 366 -20.97 -17.94 30.53
C SER A 366 -21.93 -19.12 30.74
N SER A 367 -21.42 -20.32 30.99
CA SER A 367 -22.23 -21.53 31.18
C SER A 367 -22.96 -21.57 32.53
N ASN A 368 -24.05 -22.35 32.61
CA ASN A 368 -24.82 -22.63 33.83
C ASN A 368 -24.21 -23.74 34.71
N LEU A 369 -22.92 -24.06 34.54
CA LEU A 369 -22.22 -25.01 35.41
C LEU A 369 -22.10 -24.46 36.84
N ASP A 370 -22.05 -25.34 37.84
CA ASP A 370 -21.79 -24.93 39.21
C ASP A 370 -20.34 -24.44 39.39
N GLU A 371 -20.11 -23.52 40.33
CA GLU A 371 -18.81 -22.85 40.49
C GLU A 371 -17.66 -23.80 40.86
N ASN A 372 -17.94 -24.95 41.47
CA ASN A 372 -16.91 -25.93 41.79
C ASN A 372 -16.40 -26.61 40.52
N THR A 373 -17.31 -26.94 39.59
CA THR A 373 -16.96 -27.47 38.27
C THR A 373 -16.22 -26.45 37.42
N LYS A 374 -16.67 -25.18 37.41
CA LYS A 374 -15.96 -24.09 36.71
C LYS A 374 -14.54 -23.88 37.23
N SER A 375 -14.34 -23.92 38.55
CA SER A 375 -13.03 -23.76 39.18
C SER A 375 -12.05 -24.85 38.75
N LYS A 376 -12.49 -26.12 38.71
CA LYS A 376 -11.63 -27.24 38.28
C LYS A 376 -11.24 -27.16 36.80
N ILE A 377 -12.15 -26.69 35.95
CA ILE A 377 -11.87 -26.49 34.52
C ILE A 377 -10.82 -25.38 34.34
N ARG A 378 -10.93 -24.26 35.08
CA ARG A 378 -9.93 -23.18 35.05
C ARG A 378 -8.56 -23.65 35.51
N GLU A 379 -8.50 -24.40 36.61
CA GLU A 379 -7.24 -24.93 37.16
C GLU A 379 -6.55 -25.90 36.18
N THR A 380 -7.34 -26.78 35.52
CA THR A 380 -6.81 -27.73 34.54
C THR A 380 -6.28 -27.02 33.27
N LEU A 381 -6.94 -25.94 32.85
CA LEU A 381 -6.50 -25.15 31.69
C LEU A 381 -5.30 -24.26 32.00
N ALA A 382 -5.17 -23.74 33.22
CA ALA A 382 -4.03 -22.92 33.66
C ALA A 382 -2.72 -23.72 33.80
N VAL A 383 -2.79 -24.99 34.23
CA VAL A 383 -1.61 -25.88 34.32
C VAL A 383 -0.98 -26.16 32.94
N ASN A 384 -1.76 -26.06 31.87
CA ASN A 384 -1.25 -26.23 30.50
C ASN A 384 -0.64 -24.95 29.91
N GLU A 385 -0.87 -23.77 30.50
CA GLU A 385 -0.17 -22.53 30.09
C GLU A 385 1.26 -22.46 30.66
N GLU A 386 1.52 -23.00 31.85
CA GLU A 386 2.86 -23.01 32.45
C GLU A 386 3.79 -24.10 31.89
N GLY A 387 3.25 -25.14 31.25
CA GLY A 387 4.01 -26.21 30.60
C GLY A 387 4.45 -25.92 29.16
N ALA A 388 4.11 -24.74 28.61
CA ALA A 388 4.33 -24.36 27.22
C ALA A 388 5.10 -23.02 27.06
N ASN A 389 5.86 -22.60 28.08
CA ASN A 389 6.81 -21.48 28.03
C ASN A 389 8.25 -21.95 27.99
#